data_AF-A0A7Y5RRZ8-F1
#
_entry.id   AF-A0A7Y5RRZ8-F1
#
_cell.length_a   1.000
_cell.length_b   1.000
_cell.length_c   1.000
_cell.angle_alpha   90.00
_cell.angle_beta   90.00
_cell.angle_gamma   90.00
#
_symmetry.space_group_name_H-M   'P 1'
#
loop_
_entity.id
_entity.type
_entity.pdbx_description
1 polymer ?
#
loop_
_entity_poly.entity_id
_entity_poly.type
_entity_poly.pdbx_seq_one_letter_code
_entity_poly.pdbx_strand_id
1 'polypeptide(L)'
;MHSLTVTYGSFTFPVFPALSITRKPYEDGGTLETWSLAGIVRGANQQALEQARANLEAALAIEGQMLALKQGVASLRVLDPANARIAPIPKELRWDDGDAASFKGELSFHARFEAVLQDNANVVQSLSLTVTHSEDVSGRVTLTTEGRATLRNDIDDDAAMAALALPVDSSMRRVNTRFVLRPDHVADFAFVDESVFKALPGGIRDGHYTRTRARDEEGRTIVTIAGFFVGEAALARALELKPESVASEQVTENLFDRRVDFRFEFIDANATGGELRSVERFTFSESKRFVDHKLKAPGAPTYRQITGMPDFEITQEGSAFGVSNHPTPPAPLHTDALAEREVGYPVSPDGSGPFETRWRYVMKPLTPVALHLPR
;
A
#
# COMPACT_ATOMS: atom_id res chain seq x y z
N MET A 1 -5.24 -3.16 1.13
CA MET A 1 -4.64 -4.51 1.12
C MET A 1 -4.84 -5.07 -0.27
N HIS A 2 -3.76 -5.30 -1.02
CA HIS A 2 -3.84 -5.91 -2.35
C HIS A 2 -3.20 -7.30 -2.27
N SER A 3 -4.03 -8.35 -2.27
CA SER A 3 -3.56 -9.72 -2.32
C SER A 3 -2.85 -9.98 -3.65
N LEU A 4 -1.79 -10.81 -3.61
CA LEU A 4 -1.19 -11.36 -4.81
C LEU A 4 -2.24 -12.25 -5.47
N THR A 5 -2.53 -12.00 -6.74
CA THR A 5 -3.50 -12.77 -7.51
C THR A 5 -2.90 -13.24 -8.81
N VAL A 6 -3.25 -14.45 -9.24
CA VAL A 6 -3.08 -14.82 -10.65
C VAL A 6 -4.40 -14.51 -11.33
N THR A 7 -4.38 -14.03 -12.57
CA THR A 7 -5.58 -13.91 -13.39
C THR A 7 -5.41 -14.75 -14.64
N TYR A 8 -6.42 -15.53 -14.98
CA TYR A 8 -6.53 -16.22 -16.27
C TYR A 8 -7.83 -15.73 -16.92
N GLY A 9 -7.68 -14.89 -17.94
CA GLY A 9 -8.78 -14.10 -18.50
C GLY A 9 -9.49 -13.26 -17.44
N SER A 10 -10.78 -13.54 -17.22
CA SER A 10 -11.60 -12.85 -16.21
C SER A 10 -11.53 -13.49 -14.83
N PHE A 11 -10.96 -14.69 -14.70
CA PHE A 11 -10.89 -15.40 -13.44
C PHE A 11 -9.69 -14.94 -12.62
N THR A 12 -9.87 -14.74 -11.32
CA THR A 12 -8.83 -14.27 -10.39
C THR A 12 -8.61 -15.29 -9.29
N PHE A 13 -7.41 -15.85 -9.21
CA PHE A 13 -6.95 -16.76 -8.17
C PHE A 13 -6.31 -15.95 -7.04
N PRO A 14 -6.77 -16.05 -5.78
CA PRO A 14 -5.96 -15.61 -4.65
C PRO A 14 -4.74 -16.54 -4.53
N VAL A 15 -3.53 -15.99 -4.57
CA VAL A 15 -2.30 -16.78 -4.46
C VAL A 15 -1.95 -16.99 -2.98
N PHE A 16 -1.77 -18.25 -2.60
CA PHE A 16 -1.22 -18.71 -1.31
C PHE A 16 0.06 -19.53 -1.59
N PRO A 17 0.93 -19.78 -0.59
CA PRO A 17 2.34 -19.34 -0.49
C PRO A 17 3.35 -19.76 -1.58
N ALA A 18 2.95 -20.43 -2.66
CA ALA A 18 3.86 -20.89 -3.70
C ALA A 18 3.28 -20.75 -5.12
N LEU A 19 3.80 -19.78 -5.86
CA LEU A 19 3.78 -19.75 -7.32
C LEU A 19 5.17 -20.14 -7.82
N SER A 20 5.25 -21.13 -8.70
CA SER A 20 6.47 -21.47 -9.43
C SER A 20 6.29 -21.19 -10.92
N ILE A 21 7.27 -20.52 -11.51
CA ILE A 21 7.33 -20.30 -12.96
C ILE A 21 8.64 -20.86 -13.45
N THR A 22 8.56 -21.76 -14.42
CA THR A 22 9.74 -22.34 -15.06
C THR A 22 9.78 -22.03 -16.54
N ARG A 23 10.97 -21.82 -17.10
CA ARG A 23 11.21 -21.70 -18.54
C ARG A 23 12.23 -22.75 -18.97
N LYS A 24 12.02 -23.38 -20.13
CA LYS A 24 12.99 -24.28 -20.76
C LYS A 24 12.88 -24.23 -22.29
N PRO A 25 13.95 -24.58 -23.03
CA PRO A 25 13.87 -24.72 -24.48
C PRO A 25 12.75 -25.69 -24.90
N TYR A 26 12.04 -25.37 -25.98
CA TYR A 26 11.01 -26.21 -26.55
C TYR A 26 11.54 -26.96 -27.78
N GLU A 27 11.19 -28.24 -27.94
CA GLU A 27 11.78 -29.15 -28.95
C GLU A 27 11.60 -28.66 -30.39
N ASP A 28 10.50 -27.96 -30.68
CA ASP A 28 10.19 -27.42 -32.01
C ASP A 28 10.60 -25.95 -32.21
N GLY A 29 11.44 -25.40 -31.31
CA GLY A 29 11.79 -23.98 -31.25
C GLY A 29 10.82 -23.16 -30.39
N GLY A 30 11.33 -22.11 -29.74
CA GLY A 30 10.62 -21.35 -28.71
C GLY A 30 11.09 -21.66 -27.29
N THR A 31 10.50 -20.93 -26.33
CA THR A 31 10.70 -21.17 -24.90
C THR A 31 9.39 -21.65 -24.28
N LEU A 32 9.37 -22.86 -23.72
CA LEU A 32 8.24 -23.35 -22.94
C LEU A 32 8.27 -22.73 -21.55
N GLU A 33 7.24 -21.96 -21.21
CA GLU A 33 7.00 -21.41 -19.89
C GLU A 33 5.89 -22.21 -19.19
N THR A 34 6.19 -22.75 -18.01
CA THR A 34 5.26 -23.51 -17.17
C THR A 34 5.00 -22.77 -15.88
N TRP A 35 3.72 -22.50 -15.58
CA TRP A 35 3.28 -21.91 -14.32
C TRP A 35 2.62 -23.00 -13.48
N SER A 36 3.07 -23.17 -12.25
CA SER A 36 2.47 -24.07 -11.26
C SER A 36 2.01 -23.24 -10.06
N LEU A 37 0.71 -23.28 -9.80
CA LEU A 37 0.09 -22.51 -8.72
C LEU A 37 -0.68 -23.41 -7.77
N ALA A 38 -0.63 -23.08 -6.49
CA ALA A 38 -1.46 -23.67 -5.44
C ALA A 38 -2.46 -22.62 -4.94
N GLY A 39 -3.71 -23.02 -4.70
CA GLY A 39 -4.76 -22.11 -4.27
C GLY A 39 -5.84 -22.79 -3.45
N ILE A 40 -6.78 -21.99 -2.95
CA ILE A 40 -7.92 -22.45 -2.16
C ILE A 40 -9.20 -21.84 -2.73
N VAL A 41 -10.24 -22.65 -2.87
CA VAL A 41 -11.61 -22.23 -3.16
C VAL A 41 -12.43 -22.33 -1.89
N ARG A 42 -13.24 -21.32 -1.59
CA ARG A 42 -14.06 -21.24 -0.36
C ARG A 42 -15.54 -21.21 -0.68
N GLY A 43 -16.36 -21.82 0.18
CA GLY A 43 -17.82 -21.81 0.08
C GLY A 43 -18.47 -21.77 1.46
N ALA A 44 -19.52 -20.96 1.61
CA ALA A 44 -20.25 -20.84 2.88
C ALA A 44 -20.98 -22.13 3.28
N ASN A 45 -21.26 -23.01 2.32
CA ASN A 45 -21.86 -24.33 2.50
C ASN A 45 -21.36 -25.26 1.37
N GLN A 46 -21.71 -26.54 1.43
CA GLN A 46 -21.29 -27.55 0.45
C GLN A 46 -21.67 -27.18 -0.98
N GLN A 47 -22.91 -26.73 -1.20
CA GLN A 47 -23.38 -26.33 -2.53
C GLN A 47 -22.59 -25.13 -3.09
N ALA A 48 -22.28 -24.13 -2.26
CA ALA A 48 -21.50 -22.97 -2.65
C ALA A 48 -20.04 -23.33 -2.97
N LEU A 49 -19.48 -24.30 -2.24
CA LEU A 49 -18.13 -24.81 -2.46
C LEU A 49 -18.04 -25.60 -3.78
N GLU A 50 -19.02 -26.47 -4.05
CA GLU A 50 -19.17 -27.20 -5.31
C GLU A 50 -19.38 -26.25 -6.50
N GLN A 51 -20.20 -25.21 -6.33
CA GLN A 51 -20.40 -24.19 -7.35
C GLN A 51 -19.11 -23.40 -7.63
N ALA A 52 -18.35 -23.04 -6.59
CA ALA A 52 -17.09 -22.32 -6.74
C ALA A 52 -16.02 -23.19 -7.43
N ARG A 53 -16.00 -24.49 -7.14
CA ARG A 53 -15.21 -25.49 -7.88
C ARG A 53 -15.61 -25.57 -9.36
N ALA A 54 -16.90 -25.72 -9.65
CA ALA A 54 -17.39 -25.79 -11.03
C ALA A 54 -17.09 -24.50 -11.83
N ASN A 55 -17.21 -23.33 -11.18
CA ASN A 55 -16.85 -22.05 -11.80
C ASN A 55 -15.35 -21.97 -12.14
N LEU A 56 -14.48 -22.52 -11.28
CA LEU A 56 -13.06 -22.60 -11.55
C LEU A 56 -12.77 -23.54 -12.73
N GLU A 57 -13.34 -24.74 -12.73
CA GLU A 57 -13.18 -25.72 -13.82
C GLU A 57 -13.67 -25.14 -15.16
N ALA A 58 -14.81 -24.44 -15.16
CA ALA A 58 -15.34 -23.77 -16.34
C ALA A 58 -14.45 -22.63 -16.85
N ALA A 59 -13.85 -21.84 -15.94
CA ALA A 59 -12.93 -20.78 -16.32
C ALA A 59 -11.65 -21.32 -16.97
N LEU A 60 -11.13 -22.43 -16.43
CA LEU A 60 -9.95 -23.11 -16.98
C LEU A 60 -10.23 -23.82 -18.31
N ALA A 61 -11.48 -24.17 -18.62
CA ALA A 61 -11.82 -24.79 -19.90
C ALA A 61 -11.64 -23.85 -21.11
N ILE A 62 -11.54 -22.54 -20.90
CA ILE A 62 -11.34 -21.57 -21.98
C ILE A 62 -9.85 -21.45 -22.27
N GLU A 63 -9.38 -22.01 -23.38
CA GLU A 63 -7.96 -21.93 -23.77
C GLU A 63 -7.55 -20.57 -24.32
N GLY A 64 -6.25 -20.28 -24.27
CA GLY A 64 -5.65 -19.13 -24.94
C GLY A 64 -5.97 -17.79 -24.29
N GLN A 65 -6.29 -17.78 -23.00
CA GLN A 65 -6.50 -16.55 -22.26
C GLN A 65 -5.19 -15.97 -21.75
N MET A 66 -5.19 -14.65 -21.48
CA MET A 66 -4.08 -13.99 -20.82
C MET A 66 -3.92 -14.53 -19.40
N LEU A 67 -2.71 -14.99 -19.09
CA LEU A 67 -2.30 -15.39 -17.75
C LEU A 67 -1.45 -14.27 -17.16
N ALA A 68 -1.81 -13.74 -16.01
CA ALA A 68 -1.04 -12.67 -15.38
C ALA A 68 -0.91 -12.87 -13.88
N LEU A 69 0.28 -12.65 -13.33
CA LEU A 69 0.51 -12.43 -11.92
C LEU A 69 0.27 -10.95 -11.63
N LYS A 70 -0.61 -10.66 -10.67
CA LYS A 70 -1.00 -9.32 -10.28
C LYS A 70 -0.87 -9.11 -8.78
N GLN A 71 -0.76 -7.85 -8.40
CA GLN A 71 -0.95 -7.37 -7.04
C GLN A 71 -1.82 -6.13 -7.11
N GLY A 72 -3.09 -6.29 -6.72
CA GLY A 72 -4.08 -5.24 -6.94
C GLY A 72 -4.26 -4.95 -8.43
N VAL A 73 -3.96 -3.72 -8.86
CA VAL A 73 -4.08 -3.30 -10.27
C VAL A 73 -2.80 -3.52 -11.07
N ALA A 74 -1.66 -3.74 -10.41
CA ALA A 74 -0.37 -3.91 -11.08
C ALA A 74 -0.19 -5.33 -11.59
N SER A 75 0.31 -5.46 -12.83
CA SER A 75 0.72 -6.73 -13.41
C SER A 75 2.21 -6.94 -13.18
N LEU A 76 2.56 -7.88 -12.32
CA LEU A 76 3.94 -8.25 -12.02
C LEU A 76 4.54 -9.13 -13.12
N ARG A 77 3.71 -9.95 -13.78
CA ARG A 77 4.11 -10.75 -14.93
C ARG A 77 2.90 -11.05 -15.79
N VAL A 78 3.03 -10.95 -17.10
CA VAL A 78 1.95 -11.22 -18.05
C VAL A 78 2.45 -12.17 -19.12
N LEU A 79 1.65 -13.20 -19.38
CA LEU A 79 1.75 -14.06 -20.52
C LEU A 79 0.59 -13.74 -21.45
N ASP A 80 0.87 -12.86 -22.41
CA ASP A 80 -0.08 -12.43 -23.42
C ASP A 80 -0.12 -13.47 -24.56
N PRO A 81 -1.30 -14.00 -24.92
CA PRO A 81 -1.48 -14.87 -26.08
C PRO A 81 -0.89 -14.29 -27.37
N ALA A 82 -0.90 -12.96 -27.53
CA ALA A 82 -0.35 -12.29 -28.70
C ALA A 82 1.18 -12.44 -28.83
N ASN A 83 1.88 -12.67 -27.70
CA ASN A 83 3.34 -12.82 -27.64
C ASN A 83 3.78 -14.29 -27.57
N ALA A 84 2.84 -15.23 -27.70
CA ALA A 84 3.09 -16.65 -27.60
C ALA A 84 2.88 -17.34 -28.96
N ARG A 85 3.74 -18.31 -29.28
CA ARG A 85 3.52 -19.27 -30.38
C ARG A 85 2.41 -20.26 -30.01
N ILE A 86 2.40 -20.68 -28.74
CA ILE A 86 1.29 -21.45 -28.15
C ILE A 86 0.83 -20.66 -26.93
N ALA A 87 -0.39 -20.15 -26.97
CA ALA A 87 -0.99 -19.37 -25.89
C ALA A 87 -1.06 -20.17 -24.57
N PRO A 88 -1.25 -19.51 -23.42
CA PRO A 88 -1.40 -20.22 -22.14
C PRO A 88 -2.55 -21.23 -22.18
N ILE A 89 -2.22 -22.48 -21.88
CA ILE A 89 -3.17 -23.59 -21.80
C ILE A 89 -3.06 -24.22 -20.41
N PRO A 90 -4.17 -24.39 -19.68
CA PRO A 90 -4.20 -25.17 -18.46
C PRO A 90 -4.03 -26.66 -18.82
N LYS A 91 -2.94 -27.25 -18.37
CA LYS A 91 -2.60 -28.66 -18.61
C LYS A 91 -3.10 -29.58 -17.50
N GLU A 92 -3.30 -29.03 -16.32
CA GLU A 92 -3.56 -29.82 -15.13
C GLU A 92 -4.30 -29.01 -14.08
N LEU A 93 -5.34 -29.60 -13.51
CA LEU A 93 -5.99 -29.17 -12.28
C LEU A 93 -6.13 -30.40 -11.39
N ARG A 94 -5.49 -30.36 -10.23
CA ARG A 94 -5.62 -31.39 -9.19
C ARG A 94 -6.23 -30.76 -7.96
N TRP A 95 -7.17 -31.46 -7.36
CA TRP A 95 -7.73 -31.10 -6.07
C TRP A 95 -7.01 -31.90 -4.99
N ASP A 96 -6.70 -31.25 -3.87
CA ASP A 96 -6.23 -31.99 -2.70
C ASP A 96 -7.46 -32.61 -2.03
N ASP A 97 -7.52 -33.94 -2.02
CA ASP A 97 -8.58 -34.66 -1.34
C ASP A 97 -8.42 -34.44 0.18
N GLY A 98 -9.12 -33.44 0.70
CA GLY A 98 -9.28 -33.25 2.14
C GLY A 98 -10.03 -34.44 2.75
N ASP A 99 -9.80 -34.68 4.05
CA ASP A 99 -10.50 -35.73 4.81
C ASP A 99 -12.03 -35.67 4.61
N ALA A 100 -12.57 -36.66 3.88
CA ALA A 100 -13.95 -36.70 3.38
C ALA A 100 -15.02 -36.76 4.48
N ALA A 101 -14.61 -36.99 5.74
CA ALA A 101 -15.51 -37.18 6.87
C ALA A 101 -16.07 -35.86 7.47
N SER A 102 -15.59 -34.68 7.04
CA SER A 102 -16.06 -33.40 7.57
C SER A 102 -16.09 -32.31 6.49
N PHE A 103 -17.20 -31.58 6.41
CA PHE A 103 -17.28 -30.40 5.54
C PHE A 103 -16.25 -29.36 6.02
N LYS A 104 -15.21 -29.16 5.22
CA LYS A 104 -14.31 -28.02 5.33
C LYS A 104 -14.82 -27.01 4.30
N GLY A 105 -15.17 -25.79 4.72
CA GLY A 105 -15.63 -24.73 3.81
C GLY A 105 -14.59 -24.26 2.79
N GLU A 106 -13.54 -25.05 2.56
CA GLU A 106 -12.35 -24.76 1.78
C GLU A 106 -11.87 -26.03 1.06
N LEU A 107 -11.49 -25.89 -0.22
CA LEU A 107 -10.83 -26.93 -1.02
C LEU A 107 -9.53 -26.38 -1.60
N SER A 108 -8.41 -27.07 -1.35
CA SER A 108 -7.13 -26.73 -1.95
C SER A 108 -6.99 -27.36 -3.34
N PHE A 109 -6.28 -26.68 -4.23
CA PHE A 109 -6.01 -27.18 -5.58
C PHE A 109 -4.61 -26.79 -6.06
N HIS A 110 -4.12 -27.56 -7.01
CA HIS A 110 -2.92 -27.31 -7.79
C HIS A 110 -3.28 -27.18 -9.27
N ALA A 111 -2.90 -26.07 -9.91
CA ALA A 111 -3.10 -25.87 -11.34
C ALA A 111 -1.76 -25.67 -12.06
N ARG A 112 -1.63 -26.23 -13.27
CA ARG A 112 -0.47 -26.07 -14.14
C ARG A 112 -0.88 -25.49 -15.49
N PHE A 113 -0.21 -24.42 -15.91
CA PHE A 113 -0.36 -23.79 -17.21
C PHE A 113 0.93 -23.92 -18.00
N GLU A 114 0.81 -24.05 -19.31
CA GLU A 114 1.94 -24.08 -20.23
C GLU A 114 1.69 -23.12 -21.40
N ALA A 115 2.74 -22.42 -21.83
CA ALA A 115 2.74 -21.62 -23.04
C ALA A 115 4.10 -21.73 -23.74
N VAL A 116 4.13 -21.59 -25.06
CA VAL A 116 5.38 -21.51 -25.83
C VAL A 116 5.55 -20.09 -26.33
N LEU A 117 6.58 -19.40 -25.86
CA LEU A 117 6.91 -18.04 -26.25
C LEU A 117 7.60 -18.01 -27.63
N GLN A 118 7.40 -16.94 -28.39
CA GLN A 118 8.11 -16.74 -29.66
C GLN A 118 9.62 -16.52 -29.42
N ASP A 119 10.47 -17.04 -30.31
CA ASP A 119 11.94 -17.07 -30.14
C ASP A 119 12.65 -15.70 -30.25
N ASN A 120 11.93 -14.66 -30.65
CA ASN A 120 12.56 -13.37 -30.90
C ASN A 120 12.80 -12.62 -29.59
N ALA A 121 14.04 -12.70 -29.10
CA ALA A 121 14.63 -11.89 -28.02
C ALA A 121 14.57 -12.42 -26.57
N ASN A 122 14.37 -13.72 -26.35
CA ASN A 122 14.47 -14.25 -24.98
C ASN A 122 15.93 -14.35 -24.50
N VAL A 123 16.32 -13.34 -23.72
CA VAL A 123 17.55 -13.28 -22.92
C VAL A 123 17.69 -14.48 -21.97
N VAL A 124 16.55 -15.00 -21.51
CA VAL A 124 16.45 -16.07 -20.52
C VAL A 124 16.15 -17.41 -21.22
N GLN A 125 17.13 -18.32 -21.26
CA GLN A 125 17.02 -19.65 -21.85
C GLN A 125 16.32 -20.65 -20.92
N SER A 126 16.59 -20.53 -19.63
CA SER A 126 15.84 -21.24 -18.59
C SER A 126 15.63 -20.36 -17.37
N LEU A 127 14.53 -20.59 -16.65
CA LEU A 127 14.17 -19.85 -15.44
C LEU A 127 13.54 -20.82 -14.48
N SER A 128 13.84 -20.69 -13.20
CA SER A 128 13.08 -21.27 -12.09
C SER A 128 12.97 -20.17 -11.07
N LEU A 129 11.75 -19.72 -10.77
CA LEU A 129 11.52 -18.71 -9.74
C LEU A 129 10.41 -19.12 -8.79
N THR A 130 10.54 -18.65 -7.57
CA THR A 130 9.58 -18.76 -6.48
C THR A 130 9.27 -17.36 -5.99
N VAL A 131 7.99 -17.01 -5.87
CA VAL A 131 7.55 -15.78 -5.22
C VAL A 131 6.87 -16.15 -3.91
N THR A 132 7.44 -15.69 -2.79
CA THR A 132 6.84 -15.81 -1.46
C THR A 132 6.24 -14.49 -1.01
N HIS A 133 5.07 -14.56 -0.40
CA HIS A 133 4.35 -13.42 0.16
C HIS A 133 4.28 -13.60 1.67
N SER A 134 4.76 -12.60 2.41
CA SER A 134 4.62 -12.55 3.87
C SER A 134 4.07 -11.21 4.31
N GLU A 135 3.25 -11.23 5.34
CA GLU A 135 2.73 -10.03 5.98
C GLU A 135 3.15 -10.04 7.46
N ASP A 136 3.70 -8.93 7.94
CA ASP A 136 4.04 -8.79 9.35
C ASP A 136 2.89 -8.21 10.18
N VAL A 137 3.08 -8.14 11.50
CA VAL A 137 2.08 -7.62 12.45
C VAL A 137 1.70 -6.15 12.23
N SER A 138 2.49 -5.39 11.43
CA SER A 138 2.19 -4.01 11.05
C SER A 138 1.37 -3.91 9.76
N GLY A 139 1.03 -5.04 9.14
CA GLY A 139 0.33 -5.09 7.85
C GLY A 139 1.26 -4.84 6.66
N ARG A 140 2.59 -4.88 6.86
CA ARG A 140 3.57 -4.68 5.80
C ARG A 140 3.65 -5.94 4.98
N VAL A 141 3.40 -5.80 3.69
CA VAL A 141 3.55 -6.89 2.74
C VAL A 141 4.99 -6.92 2.25
N THR A 142 5.61 -8.09 2.33
CA THR A 142 6.91 -8.37 1.72
C THR A 142 6.70 -9.45 0.66
N LEU A 143 7.14 -9.16 -0.56
CA LEU A 143 7.25 -10.09 -1.66
C LEU A 143 8.72 -10.44 -1.84
N THR A 144 9.05 -11.71 -1.69
CA THR A 144 10.40 -12.21 -1.92
C THR A 144 10.36 -13.08 -3.17
N THR A 145 11.03 -12.62 -4.23
CA THR A 145 11.18 -13.35 -5.50
C THR A 145 12.58 -13.94 -5.54
N GLU A 146 12.71 -15.25 -5.55
CA GLU A 146 14.01 -15.93 -5.63
C GLU A 146 14.03 -16.91 -6.79
N GLY A 147 15.17 -17.05 -7.44
CA GLY A 147 15.25 -17.94 -8.57
C GLY A 147 16.64 -18.17 -9.13
N ARG A 148 16.67 -19.03 -10.13
CA ARG A 148 17.84 -19.38 -10.93
C ARG A 148 17.48 -19.31 -12.40
N ALA A 149 18.34 -18.72 -13.20
CA ALA A 149 18.16 -18.60 -14.65
C ALA A 149 19.42 -19.03 -15.40
N THR A 150 19.25 -19.61 -16.58
CA THR A 150 20.32 -19.70 -17.58
C THR A 150 20.05 -18.66 -18.65
N LEU A 151 21.04 -17.83 -18.94
CA LEU A 151 20.95 -16.73 -19.89
C LEU A 151 21.73 -17.05 -21.16
N ARG A 152 21.49 -16.31 -22.24
CA ARG A 152 22.36 -16.44 -23.41
C ARG A 152 23.78 -15.96 -23.11
N ASN A 153 24.73 -16.52 -23.85
CA ASN A 153 26.15 -16.30 -23.61
C ASN A 153 26.65 -14.90 -24.03
N ASP A 154 25.83 -14.13 -24.73
CA ASP A 154 26.17 -12.81 -25.27
C ASP A 154 25.61 -11.65 -24.45
N ILE A 155 25.16 -11.92 -23.23
CA ILE A 155 24.40 -10.99 -22.40
C ILE A 155 25.27 -10.54 -21.23
N ASP A 156 25.34 -9.22 -21.04
CA ASP A 156 26.03 -8.61 -19.92
C ASP A 156 25.17 -8.62 -18.63
N ASP A 157 25.79 -8.26 -17.50
CA ASP A 157 25.14 -8.27 -16.19
C ASP A 157 23.90 -7.36 -16.14
N ASP A 158 23.91 -6.22 -16.84
CA ASP A 158 22.82 -5.24 -16.83
C ASP A 158 21.61 -5.75 -17.61
N ALA A 159 21.83 -6.31 -18.81
CA ALA A 159 20.78 -6.93 -19.60
C ALA A 159 20.25 -8.22 -18.95
N ALA A 160 21.12 -8.98 -18.27
CA ALA A 160 20.74 -10.13 -17.46
C ALA A 160 19.82 -9.73 -16.30
N MET A 161 20.20 -8.69 -15.57
CA MET A 161 19.41 -8.14 -14.46
C MET A 161 18.06 -7.59 -14.93
N ALA A 162 18.04 -6.82 -16.02
CA ALA A 162 16.82 -6.26 -16.59
C ALA A 162 15.83 -7.35 -17.05
N ALA A 163 16.34 -8.46 -17.58
CA ALA A 163 15.51 -9.57 -18.03
C ALA A 163 14.94 -10.44 -16.89
N LEU A 164 15.56 -10.41 -15.71
CA LEU A 164 15.17 -11.22 -14.55
C LEU A 164 14.39 -10.43 -13.49
N ALA A 165 14.61 -9.11 -13.42
CA ALA A 165 13.88 -8.22 -12.54
C ALA A 165 12.40 -8.18 -12.92
N LEU A 166 11.52 -8.64 -12.03
CA LEU A 166 10.09 -8.39 -12.17
C LEU A 166 9.82 -6.89 -12.01
N PRO A 167 8.92 -6.30 -12.82
CA PRO A 167 8.47 -4.93 -12.61
C PRO A 167 7.87 -4.77 -11.21
N VAL A 168 8.36 -3.77 -10.48
CA VAL A 168 7.89 -3.43 -9.14
C VAL A 168 6.64 -2.56 -9.28
N ASP A 169 5.55 -2.90 -8.59
CA ASP A 169 4.38 -2.04 -8.49
C ASP A 169 4.79 -0.67 -7.89
N SER A 170 4.20 0.41 -8.38
CA SER A 170 4.21 1.73 -7.74
C SER A 170 3.87 1.72 -6.23
N SER A 171 3.10 0.72 -5.78
CA SER A 171 2.75 0.50 -4.37
C SER A 171 3.81 -0.29 -3.59
N MET A 172 4.93 -0.65 -4.22
CA MET A 172 6.03 -1.40 -3.63
C MET A 172 7.37 -0.76 -3.95
N ARG A 173 8.38 -1.10 -3.15
CA ARG A 173 9.78 -0.74 -3.44
C ARG A 173 10.66 -1.95 -3.29
N ARG A 174 11.63 -2.08 -4.19
CA ARG A 174 12.70 -3.06 -4.05
C ARG A 174 13.67 -2.61 -2.97
N VAL A 175 13.77 -3.39 -1.90
CA VAL A 175 14.65 -3.09 -0.76
C VAL A 175 15.89 -3.95 -0.72
N ASN A 176 15.87 -5.11 -1.38
CA ASN A 176 17.02 -5.99 -1.46
C ASN A 176 17.13 -6.63 -2.84
N THR A 177 18.37 -6.80 -3.29
CA THR A 177 18.71 -7.43 -4.55
C THR A 177 19.99 -8.22 -4.34
N ARG A 178 19.89 -9.53 -4.51
CA ARG A 178 21.02 -10.43 -4.65
C ARG A 178 21.03 -10.93 -6.07
N PHE A 179 22.15 -10.76 -6.76
CA PHE A 179 22.34 -11.27 -8.10
C PHE A 179 23.77 -11.77 -8.24
N VAL A 180 23.91 -13.00 -8.74
CA VAL A 180 25.22 -13.59 -9.03
C VAL A 180 25.13 -14.22 -10.41
N LEU A 181 25.76 -13.59 -11.40
CA LEU A 181 26.00 -14.21 -12.69
C LEU A 181 27.29 -15.04 -12.63
N ARG A 182 27.18 -16.32 -12.96
CA ARG A 182 28.30 -17.25 -13.00
C ARG A 182 28.87 -17.33 -14.42
N PRO A 183 30.13 -17.79 -14.59
CA PRO A 183 30.79 -17.89 -15.90
C PRO A 183 30.07 -18.81 -16.92
N ASP A 184 29.19 -19.69 -16.46
CA ASP A 184 28.33 -20.55 -17.29
C ASP A 184 27.01 -19.86 -17.70
N HIS A 185 26.93 -18.53 -17.56
CA HIS A 185 25.74 -17.72 -17.80
C HIS A 185 24.53 -18.14 -16.96
N VAL A 186 24.80 -18.74 -15.81
CA VAL A 186 23.78 -19.09 -14.81
C VAL A 186 23.71 -17.96 -13.79
N ALA A 187 22.53 -17.35 -13.67
CA ALA A 187 22.23 -16.32 -12.70
C ALA A 187 21.45 -16.91 -11.51
N ASP A 188 21.96 -16.77 -10.30
CA ASP A 188 21.17 -16.93 -9.07
C ASP A 188 20.73 -15.55 -8.59
N PHE A 189 19.43 -15.36 -8.35
CA PHE A 189 18.87 -14.07 -7.98
C PHE A 189 17.85 -14.14 -6.84
N ALA A 190 17.77 -13.07 -6.06
CA ALA A 190 16.73 -12.82 -5.09
C ALA A 190 16.39 -11.33 -5.06
N PHE A 191 15.12 -10.99 -5.16
CA PHE A 191 14.58 -9.66 -5.01
C PHE A 191 13.63 -9.65 -3.82
N VAL A 192 13.75 -8.64 -2.96
CA VAL A 192 12.79 -8.40 -1.90
C VAL A 192 12.13 -7.06 -2.19
N ASP A 193 10.84 -7.12 -2.48
CA ASP A 193 9.97 -5.98 -2.70
C ASP A 193 9.05 -5.84 -1.48
N GLU A 194 8.89 -4.64 -0.96
CA GLU A 194 8.04 -4.38 0.21
C GLU A 194 6.97 -3.35 -0.11
N SER A 195 5.77 -3.52 0.43
CA SER A 195 4.68 -2.56 0.29
C SER A 195 5.11 -1.20 0.82
N VAL A 196 4.96 -0.21 -0.03
CA VAL A 196 5.04 1.20 0.30
C VAL A 196 3.69 1.55 0.91
N PHE A 197 3.66 1.72 2.23
CA PHE A 197 2.49 2.28 2.91
C PHE A 197 2.20 3.68 2.37
N LYS A 198 0.91 4.04 2.27
CA LYS A 198 0.46 5.38 1.88
C LYS A 198 1.08 6.41 2.80
N ALA A 199 1.52 7.49 2.19
CA ALA A 199 1.90 8.69 2.88
C ALA A 199 0.74 9.56 3.34
N LEU A 200 1.05 10.49 4.25
CA LEU A 200 0.39 11.80 4.20
C LEU A 200 0.46 12.37 2.76
N PRO A 201 -0.66 12.79 2.15
CA PRO A 201 -0.64 13.24 0.75
C PRO A 201 0.11 14.56 0.52
N GLY A 202 0.88 14.63 -0.57
CA GLY A 202 0.68 15.68 -1.59
C GLY A 202 1.53 16.95 -1.57
N GLY A 203 2.50 17.16 -0.68
CA GLY A 203 3.33 18.37 -0.73
C GLY A 203 2.94 19.47 0.25
N ILE A 204 2.32 19.12 1.39
CA ILE A 204 2.38 19.95 2.61
C ILE A 204 3.73 19.72 3.30
N ARG A 205 4.41 20.79 3.71
CA ARG A 205 5.67 20.83 4.48
C ARG A 205 5.45 21.12 5.96
N ASP A 206 4.40 21.89 6.27
CA ASP A 206 4.06 22.30 7.62
C ASP A 206 2.56 22.64 7.66
N GLY A 207 1.93 22.52 8.81
CA GLY A 207 0.56 22.93 8.98
C GLY A 207 -0.02 22.58 10.33
N HIS A 208 -1.08 23.31 10.67
CA HIS A 208 -1.92 22.94 11.78
C HIS A 208 -3.35 23.35 11.48
N TYR A 209 -4.30 22.66 12.08
CA TYR A 209 -5.65 23.16 12.16
C TYR A 209 -6.31 22.74 13.47
N THR A 210 -7.29 23.53 13.85
CA THR A 210 -8.15 23.28 14.99
C THR A 210 -9.57 23.02 14.50
N ARG A 211 -10.22 22.01 15.08
CA ARG A 211 -11.65 21.77 14.98
C ARG A 211 -12.25 22.07 16.35
N THR A 212 -13.09 23.09 16.40
CA THR A 212 -13.83 23.47 17.61
C THR A 212 -15.29 23.12 17.42
N ARG A 213 -15.91 22.54 18.45
CA ARG A 213 -17.36 22.35 18.54
C ARG A 213 -17.88 23.08 19.75
N ALA A 214 -18.91 23.89 19.57
CA ALA A 214 -19.59 24.62 20.64
C ALA A 214 -21.09 24.70 20.34
N ARG A 215 -21.90 24.91 21.38
CA ARG A 215 -23.32 25.22 21.19
C ARG A 215 -23.54 26.73 21.10
N ASP A 216 -24.41 27.15 20.20
CA ASP A 216 -24.92 28.52 20.16
C ASP A 216 -26.04 28.75 21.17
N GLU A 217 -26.57 29.97 21.20
CA GLU A 217 -27.68 30.36 22.08
C GLU A 217 -28.98 29.58 21.78
N GLU A 218 -29.14 29.09 20.55
CA GLU A 218 -30.26 28.24 20.14
C GLU A 218 -30.02 26.74 20.40
N GLY A 219 -28.88 26.37 20.99
CA GLY A 219 -28.53 24.99 21.32
C GLY A 219 -28.06 24.13 20.13
N ARG A 220 -27.83 24.73 18.97
CA ARG A 220 -27.26 24.06 17.77
C ARG A 220 -25.76 23.92 17.93
N THR A 221 -25.19 22.86 17.36
CA THR A 221 -23.74 22.65 17.40
C THR A 221 -23.09 23.39 16.24
N ILE A 222 -22.33 24.43 16.54
CA ILE A 222 -21.46 25.12 15.59
C ILE A 222 -20.11 24.42 15.58
N VAL A 223 -19.64 24.09 14.38
CA VAL A 223 -18.31 23.56 14.14
C VAL A 223 -17.49 24.59 13.38
N THR A 224 -16.32 24.90 13.93
CA THR A 224 -15.33 25.76 13.28
C THR A 224 -14.08 24.94 13.00
N ILE A 225 -13.67 24.88 11.74
CA ILE A 225 -12.40 24.31 11.31
C ILE A 225 -11.53 25.47 10.82
N ALA A 226 -10.42 25.73 11.47
CA ALA A 226 -9.53 26.84 11.10
C ALA A 226 -8.06 26.46 11.27
N GLY A 227 -7.21 26.94 10.39
CA GLY A 227 -5.79 26.62 10.42
C GLY A 227 -5.02 27.14 9.21
N PHE A 228 -3.82 26.59 9.02
CA PHE A 228 -3.04 26.79 7.82
C PHE A 228 -2.34 25.52 7.36
N PHE A 229 -2.05 25.45 6.07
CA PHE A 229 -1.11 24.51 5.49
C PHE A 229 -0.05 25.28 4.69
N VAL A 230 1.15 24.73 4.60
CA VAL A 230 2.27 25.27 3.81
C VAL A 230 2.72 24.20 2.82
N GLY A 231 2.84 24.54 1.54
CA GLY A 231 3.42 23.68 0.50
C GLY A 231 2.56 23.55 -0.76
N GLU A 232 3.02 22.76 -1.74
CA GLU A 232 2.43 22.64 -3.08
C GLU A 232 0.98 22.14 -3.10
N ALA A 233 0.54 21.40 -2.08
CA ALA A 233 -0.86 20.98 -1.95
C ALA A 233 -1.60 21.64 -0.78
N ALA A 234 -1.11 22.77 -0.25
CA ALA A 234 -1.76 23.47 0.85
C ALA A 234 -3.23 23.79 0.55
N LEU A 235 -3.53 24.27 -0.67
CA LEU A 235 -4.90 24.60 -1.08
C LEU A 235 -5.80 23.35 -1.18
N ALA A 236 -5.34 22.31 -1.88
CA ALA A 236 -6.11 21.07 -2.04
C ALA A 236 -6.50 20.48 -0.67
N ARG A 237 -5.58 20.53 0.29
CA ARG A 237 -5.77 19.97 1.63
C ARG A 237 -6.64 20.84 2.53
N ALA A 238 -6.60 22.16 2.38
CA ALA A 238 -7.58 23.03 3.01
C ALA A 238 -9.00 22.71 2.50
N LEU A 239 -9.16 22.50 1.18
CA LEU A 239 -10.46 22.20 0.57
C LEU A 239 -11.00 20.80 0.94
N GLU A 240 -10.14 19.82 1.21
CA GLU A 240 -10.56 18.51 1.75
C GLU A 240 -11.25 18.60 3.13
N LEU A 241 -10.95 19.66 3.91
CA LEU A 241 -11.57 19.90 5.21
C LEU A 241 -12.89 20.68 5.12
N LYS A 242 -13.27 21.14 3.92
CA LYS A 242 -14.48 21.93 3.70
C LYS A 242 -15.71 21.00 3.77
N PRO A 243 -16.70 21.30 4.63
CA PRO A 243 -17.96 20.55 4.64
C PRO A 243 -18.79 20.88 3.40
N GLU A 244 -19.73 20.01 3.04
CA GLU A 244 -20.62 20.22 1.88
C GLU A 244 -21.47 21.49 2.01
N SER A 245 -21.84 21.86 3.24
CA SER A 245 -22.59 23.08 3.55
C SER A 245 -21.82 23.93 4.57
N VAL A 246 -21.44 25.14 4.18
CA VAL A 246 -20.73 26.12 5.01
C VAL A 246 -21.65 27.31 5.33
N ALA A 247 -21.67 27.74 6.59
CA ALA A 247 -22.24 29.01 7.02
C ALA A 247 -21.28 30.18 6.78
N SER A 248 -19.97 29.94 6.92
CA SER A 248 -18.92 30.91 6.59
C SER A 248 -17.68 30.21 6.03
N GLU A 249 -17.05 30.85 5.04
CA GLU A 249 -15.84 30.36 4.38
C GLU A 249 -14.85 31.50 4.20
N GLN A 250 -13.61 31.27 4.60
CA GLN A 250 -12.47 32.13 4.33
C GLN A 250 -11.30 31.25 3.90
N VAL A 251 -10.74 31.52 2.74
CA VAL A 251 -9.52 30.87 2.25
C VAL A 251 -8.62 31.96 1.68
N THR A 252 -7.41 32.07 2.18
CA THR A 252 -6.41 33.03 1.72
C THR A 252 -5.15 32.27 1.33
N GLU A 253 -4.68 32.49 0.12
CA GLU A 253 -3.46 31.88 -0.40
C GLU A 253 -2.34 32.92 -0.51
N ASN A 254 -1.19 32.62 0.08
CA ASN A 254 0.05 33.32 -0.13
C ASN A 254 0.95 32.49 -1.05
N LEU A 255 1.10 32.94 -2.29
CA LEU A 255 1.88 32.22 -3.30
C LEU A 255 3.39 32.25 -3.02
N PHE A 256 3.88 33.19 -2.21
CA PHE A 256 5.32 33.35 -1.95
C PHE A 256 5.87 32.22 -1.08
N ASP A 257 5.19 31.91 0.02
CA ASP A 257 5.54 30.82 0.94
C ASP A 257 4.71 29.55 0.68
N ARG A 258 3.78 29.60 -0.29
CA ARG A 258 2.80 28.55 -0.60
C ARG A 258 1.96 28.19 0.62
N ARG A 259 1.62 29.20 1.43
CA ARG A 259 0.76 29.05 2.60
C ARG A 259 -0.69 29.27 2.21
N VAL A 260 -1.56 28.43 2.74
CA VAL A 260 -3.02 28.62 2.66
C VAL A 260 -3.56 28.67 4.08
N ASP A 261 -4.10 29.82 4.43
CA ASP A 261 -4.88 30.02 5.65
C ASP A 261 -6.36 29.79 5.33
N PHE A 262 -7.06 29.04 6.18
CA PHE A 262 -8.45 28.70 5.96
C PHE A 262 -9.28 28.72 7.24
N ARG A 263 -10.56 29.02 7.08
CA ARG A 263 -11.59 28.91 8.10
C ARG A 263 -12.92 28.51 7.46
N PHE A 264 -13.51 27.44 7.97
CA PHE A 264 -14.85 26.99 7.63
C PHE A 264 -15.69 26.95 8.90
N GLU A 265 -16.90 27.47 8.84
CA GLU A 265 -17.87 27.44 9.92
C GLU A 265 -19.17 26.83 9.39
N PHE A 266 -19.75 25.89 10.12
CA PHE A 266 -20.98 25.22 9.73
C PHE A 266 -21.75 24.69 10.94
N ILE A 267 -23.04 24.41 10.74
CA ILE A 267 -23.89 23.79 11.75
C ILE A 267 -23.86 22.27 11.56
N ASP A 268 -23.45 21.54 12.60
CA ASP A 268 -23.47 20.08 12.59
C ASP A 268 -24.85 19.58 13.05
N ALA A 269 -25.69 19.22 12.07
CA ALA A 269 -27.04 18.70 12.30
C ALA A 269 -27.04 17.29 12.91
N ASN A 270 -25.90 16.58 12.92
CA ASN A 270 -25.78 15.20 13.41
C ASN A 270 -25.17 15.12 14.82
N ALA A 271 -24.88 16.25 15.45
CA ALA A 271 -24.29 16.27 16.78
C ALA A 271 -25.24 15.67 17.83
N THR A 272 -24.82 14.58 18.48
CA THR A 272 -25.57 13.90 19.54
C THR A 272 -25.42 14.62 20.89
N GLY A 273 -26.53 14.74 21.62
CA GLY A 273 -26.75 15.76 22.66
C GLY A 273 -25.97 15.68 23.98
N GLY A 274 -24.85 14.97 24.09
CA GLY A 274 -24.10 14.82 25.35
C GLY A 274 -22.89 15.75 25.54
N GLU A 275 -22.29 16.19 24.44
CA GLU A 275 -21.09 17.03 24.45
C GLU A 275 -21.47 18.52 24.55
N LEU A 276 -20.80 19.25 25.46
CA LEU A 276 -20.97 20.70 25.65
C LEU A 276 -20.05 21.49 24.72
N ARG A 277 -18.78 21.05 24.65
CA ARG A 277 -17.72 21.70 23.90
C ARG A 277 -16.61 20.69 23.64
N SER A 278 -16.01 20.73 22.46
CA SER A 278 -14.70 20.14 22.21
C SER A 278 -13.79 21.07 21.43
N VAL A 279 -12.50 20.88 21.65
CA VAL A 279 -11.43 21.46 20.86
C VAL A 279 -10.48 20.33 20.51
N GLU A 280 -10.21 20.18 19.22
CA GLU A 280 -9.29 19.22 18.68
C GLU A 280 -8.27 19.95 17.80
N ARG A 281 -6.99 19.68 17.99
CA ARG A 281 -5.88 20.26 17.26
C ARG A 281 -5.11 19.18 16.54
N PHE A 282 -4.81 19.44 15.28
CA PHE A 282 -3.96 18.62 14.44
C PHE A 282 -2.73 19.43 14.07
N THR A 283 -1.55 18.87 14.28
CA THR A 283 -0.27 19.46 13.91
C THR A 283 0.46 18.51 12.97
N PHE A 284 0.93 19.01 11.84
CA PHE A 284 1.64 18.26 10.81
C PHE A 284 3.05 18.81 10.72
N SER A 285 4.05 17.96 10.93
CA SER A 285 5.45 18.38 10.90
C SER A 285 6.28 17.51 9.97
N GLU A 286 7.11 18.18 9.15
CA GLU A 286 8.16 17.57 8.34
C GLU A 286 9.51 17.83 9.03
N SER A 287 10.18 16.76 9.46
CA SER A 287 11.53 16.84 10.03
C SER A 287 12.58 16.42 9.00
N LYS A 288 13.52 17.33 8.72
CA LYS A 288 14.65 17.07 7.80
C LYS A 288 15.93 16.88 8.58
N ARG A 289 16.69 15.84 8.23
CA ARG A 289 18.02 15.65 8.76
C ARG A 289 19.03 16.39 7.91
N PHE A 290 19.82 17.24 8.55
CA PHE A 290 20.92 17.97 7.92
C PHE A 290 22.27 17.40 8.38
N VAL A 291 23.19 17.25 7.44
CA VAL A 291 24.60 16.93 7.69
C VAL A 291 25.44 18.07 7.19
N ASP A 292 26.31 18.56 8.07
CA ASP A 292 27.17 19.69 7.83
C ASP A 292 28.58 19.19 7.48
N HIS A 293 29.02 19.47 6.25
CA HIS A 293 30.33 19.11 5.73
C HIS A 293 31.29 20.29 5.83
N LYS A 294 32.38 20.10 6.57
CA LYS A 294 33.47 21.07 6.62
C LYS A 294 34.28 20.99 5.34
N LEU A 295 34.28 22.06 4.56
CA LEU A 295 35.11 22.17 3.37
C LEU A 295 36.57 22.33 3.80
N LYS A 296 37.50 21.74 3.02
CA LYS A 296 38.93 21.67 3.37
C LYS A 296 39.65 23.03 3.36
N ALA A 297 39.03 24.09 2.82
CA ALA A 297 39.62 25.41 2.75
C ALA A 297 39.40 26.20 4.06
N PRO A 298 40.44 26.80 4.66
CA PRO A 298 40.29 27.65 5.85
C PRO A 298 39.35 28.84 5.57
N GLY A 299 38.32 29.01 6.41
CA GLY A 299 37.34 30.09 6.28
C GLY A 299 36.17 29.81 5.32
N ALA A 300 36.14 28.65 4.66
CA ALA A 300 35.02 28.30 3.80
C ALA A 300 33.74 28.00 4.62
N PRO A 301 32.55 28.44 4.15
CA PRO A 301 31.30 28.15 4.83
C PRO A 301 31.01 26.65 4.82
N THR A 302 30.40 26.17 5.90
CA THR A 302 29.98 24.78 6.02
C THR A 302 28.96 24.44 4.93
N TYR A 303 29.22 23.37 4.17
CA TYR A 303 28.25 22.87 3.20
C TYR A 303 27.21 22.02 3.93
N ARG A 304 25.96 22.45 3.92
CA ARG A 304 24.85 21.73 4.55
C ARG A 304 24.13 20.87 3.52
N GLN A 305 24.13 19.56 3.74
CA GLN A 305 23.43 18.58 2.94
C GLN A 305 22.19 18.07 3.68
N ILE A 306 21.04 17.97 3.02
CA ILE A 306 19.90 17.21 3.53
C ILE A 306 20.16 15.73 3.25
N THR A 307 20.02 14.88 4.27
CA THR A 307 20.29 13.44 4.16
C THR A 307 19.10 12.63 4.64
N GLY A 308 18.77 11.52 3.96
CA GLY A 308 17.64 10.67 4.30
C GLY A 308 16.30 11.18 3.76
N MET A 309 15.24 10.40 3.98
CA MET A 309 13.87 10.83 3.72
C MET A 309 13.41 11.73 4.87
N PRO A 310 12.62 12.79 4.61
CA PRO A 310 12.01 13.57 5.68
C PRO A 310 11.07 12.69 6.51
N ASP A 311 11.13 12.86 7.83
CA ASP A 311 10.23 12.20 8.77
C ASP A 311 8.95 13.03 8.92
N PHE A 312 7.81 12.36 8.96
CA PHE A 312 6.51 13.00 9.16
C PHE A 312 5.94 12.60 10.50
N GLU A 313 5.45 13.60 11.22
CA GLU A 313 4.72 13.38 12.46
C GLU A 313 3.43 14.20 12.45
N ILE A 314 2.34 13.53 12.82
CA ILE A 314 1.04 14.15 13.07
C ILE A 314 0.75 14.02 14.55
N THR A 315 0.55 15.14 15.23
CA THR A 315 -0.01 15.15 16.58
C THR A 315 -1.47 15.55 16.51
N GLN A 316 -2.35 14.68 17.00
CA GLN A 316 -3.77 14.96 17.21
C GLN A 316 -4.03 15.01 18.71
N GLU A 317 -4.40 16.18 19.22
CA GLU A 317 -4.65 16.38 20.65
C GLU A 317 -5.93 17.17 20.86
N GLY A 318 -6.57 17.00 22.01
CA GLY A 318 -7.79 17.72 22.27
C GLY A 318 -8.39 17.49 23.64
N SER A 319 -9.49 18.20 23.87
CA SER A 319 -10.30 18.11 25.07
C SER A 319 -11.77 18.19 24.71
N ALA A 320 -12.60 17.40 25.38
CA ALA A 320 -14.07 17.45 25.28
C ALA A 320 -14.70 17.50 26.67
N PHE A 321 -15.81 18.23 26.80
CA PHE A 321 -16.54 18.40 28.06
C PHE A 321 -17.95 17.79 27.92
N GLY A 322 -18.29 16.89 28.84
CA GLY A 322 -19.62 16.27 28.93
C GLY A 322 -20.38 16.74 30.16
N VAL A 323 -21.72 16.71 30.09
CA VAL A 323 -22.61 17.12 31.19
C VAL A 323 -22.68 16.04 32.29
N SER A 324 -22.83 14.78 31.89
CA SER A 324 -23.14 13.66 32.79
C SER A 324 -22.10 12.56 32.81
N ASN A 325 -21.19 12.53 31.83
CA ASN A 325 -20.12 11.54 31.68
C ASN A 325 -18.94 12.11 30.89
N HIS A 326 -17.77 11.49 31.06
CA HIS A 326 -16.60 11.75 30.21
C HIS A 326 -16.94 11.44 28.75
N PRO A 327 -16.82 12.40 27.82
CA PRO A 327 -17.01 12.12 26.40
C PRO A 327 -16.00 11.09 25.90
N THR A 328 -16.42 10.22 24.99
CA THR A 328 -15.50 9.29 24.31
C THR A 328 -14.53 10.11 23.44
N PRO A 329 -13.21 9.92 23.58
CA PRO A 329 -12.26 10.62 22.71
C PRO A 329 -12.43 10.17 21.26
N PRO A 330 -12.17 11.04 20.27
CA PRO A 330 -12.21 10.66 18.87
C PRO A 330 -11.17 9.58 18.56
N ALA A 331 -11.39 8.83 17.48
CA ALA A 331 -10.39 7.89 16.97
C ALA A 331 -9.17 8.65 16.40
N PRO A 332 -7.96 8.09 16.48
CA PRO A 332 -6.79 8.63 15.79
C PRO A 332 -7.02 8.71 14.28
N LEU A 333 -6.58 9.81 13.66
CA LEU A 333 -6.70 10.05 12.21
C LEU A 333 -6.07 8.92 11.38
N HIS A 334 -4.95 8.39 11.87
CA HIS A 334 -4.20 7.27 11.29
C HIS A 334 -3.91 6.24 12.39
N THR A 335 -4.87 5.33 12.60
CA THR A 335 -4.76 4.30 13.64
C THR A 335 -3.61 3.32 13.35
N ASP A 336 -3.30 3.11 12.07
CA ASP A 336 -2.20 2.30 11.53
C ASP A 336 -0.82 2.92 11.74
N ALA A 337 -0.75 4.25 11.82
CA ALA A 337 0.49 4.98 12.06
C ALA A 337 0.65 5.44 13.53
N LEU A 338 -0.20 4.95 14.43
CA LEU A 338 -0.24 5.37 15.83
C LEU A 338 1.03 4.93 16.57
N ALA A 339 1.83 5.91 16.99
CA ALA A 339 3.06 5.70 17.75
C ALA A 339 2.86 5.90 19.25
N GLU A 340 2.10 6.92 19.65
CA GLU A 340 1.81 7.22 21.05
C GLU A 340 0.31 7.48 21.24
N ARG A 341 -0.23 7.01 22.36
CA ARG A 341 -1.62 7.23 22.75
C ARG A 341 -1.72 7.56 24.23
N GLU A 342 -2.25 8.73 24.51
CA GLU A 342 -2.55 9.21 25.86
C GLU A 342 -4.02 9.63 25.93
N VAL A 343 -4.75 9.11 26.92
CA VAL A 343 -6.13 9.52 27.22
C VAL A 343 -6.22 9.76 28.71
N GLY A 344 -6.64 10.96 29.10
CA GLY A 344 -6.78 11.38 30.48
C GLY A 344 -8.21 11.79 30.81
N TYR A 345 -8.62 11.50 32.04
CA TYR A 345 -9.91 11.88 32.60
C TYR A 345 -9.67 12.72 33.86
N PRO A 346 -9.39 14.03 33.72
CA PRO A 346 -9.19 14.90 34.87
C PRO A 346 -10.42 14.90 35.76
N VAL A 347 -10.23 14.68 37.06
CA VAL A 347 -11.31 14.75 38.05
C VAL A 347 -11.29 16.15 38.67
N SER A 348 -12.44 16.82 38.71
CA SER A 348 -12.57 18.10 39.43
C SER A 348 -12.27 17.86 40.92
N PRO A 349 -11.46 18.70 41.60
CA PRO A 349 -11.09 18.51 43.01
C PRO A 349 -12.29 18.39 43.97
N ASP A 350 -13.44 18.91 43.57
CA ASP A 350 -14.71 18.95 44.31
C ASP A 350 -15.80 18.02 43.72
N GLY A 351 -15.49 17.29 42.64
CA GLY A 351 -16.44 16.45 41.91
C GLY A 351 -17.61 17.19 41.25
N SER A 352 -17.58 18.53 41.19
CA SER A 352 -18.74 19.35 40.81
C SER A 352 -18.66 20.01 39.41
N GLY A 353 -17.64 19.68 38.62
CA GLY A 353 -17.41 20.25 37.28
C GLY A 353 -17.85 19.35 36.12
N PRO A 354 -17.91 19.89 34.88
CA PRO A 354 -18.15 19.09 33.68
C PRO A 354 -17.07 18.01 33.52
N PHE A 355 -17.46 16.84 33.03
CA PHE A 355 -16.56 15.71 32.84
C PHE A 355 -15.65 15.99 31.64
N GLU A 356 -14.37 16.23 31.90
CA GLU A 356 -13.37 16.50 30.87
C GLU A 356 -12.70 15.19 30.41
N THR A 357 -12.61 14.99 29.10
CA THR A 357 -11.73 13.97 28.51
C THR A 357 -10.64 14.69 27.73
N ARG A 358 -9.37 14.36 27.98
CA ARG A 358 -8.22 14.83 27.19
C ARG A 358 -7.61 13.68 26.42
N TRP A 359 -7.13 13.94 25.21
CA TRP A 359 -6.39 12.94 24.44
C TRP A 359 -5.21 13.57 23.72
N ARG A 360 -4.21 12.73 23.46
CA ARG A 360 -3.08 13.01 22.59
C ARG A 360 -2.70 11.73 21.85
N TYR A 361 -2.66 11.83 20.53
CA TYR A 361 -2.21 10.78 19.63
C TYR A 361 -1.04 11.31 18.83
N VAL A 362 0.10 10.62 18.87
CA VAL A 362 1.24 10.90 17.99
C VAL A 362 1.24 9.81 16.93
N MET A 363 1.21 10.23 15.66
CA MET A 363 1.19 9.34 14.51
C MET A 363 2.40 9.62 13.63
N LYS A 364 3.09 8.57 13.19
CA LYS A 364 4.29 8.66 12.34
C LYS A 364 4.04 7.97 10.99
N PRO A 365 3.25 8.61 10.11
CA PRO A 365 2.95 8.06 8.79
C PRO A 365 4.23 7.99 7.95
N LEU A 366 4.43 6.89 7.24
CA LEU A 366 5.60 6.72 6.38
C LEU A 366 5.52 7.64 5.16
N THR A 367 6.62 8.31 4.82
CA THR A 367 6.78 9.28 3.72
C THR A 367 6.56 8.66 2.33
N PRO A 368 5.99 9.39 1.33
CA PRO A 368 5.98 8.93 -0.06
C PRO A 368 7.31 9.33 -0.70
N VAL A 369 7.99 8.41 -1.38
CA VAL A 369 9.12 8.81 -2.23
C VAL A 369 8.56 9.35 -3.55
N ALA A 370 8.93 10.59 -3.88
CA ALA A 370 8.65 11.20 -5.17
C ALA A 370 9.23 10.36 -6.31
N LEU A 371 8.40 9.97 -7.28
CA LEU A 371 8.83 9.43 -8.57
C LEU A 371 9.71 10.46 -9.27
N HIS A 372 10.99 10.15 -9.45
CA HIS A 372 11.81 10.79 -10.47
C HIS A 372 11.31 10.31 -11.84
N LEU A 373 10.77 11.23 -12.64
CA LEU A 373 10.61 11.04 -14.09
C LEU A 373 11.99 11.23 -14.74
N PRO A 374 12.56 10.24 -15.45
CA PRO A 374 13.55 10.53 -16.48
C PRO A 374 12.84 11.02 -17.75
N ARG A 375 13.52 11.96 -18.43
CA ARG A 375 13.12 12.59 -19.69
C ARG A 375 13.10 11.62 -20.86
#